data_AF-Q10XW8-F1
#
_entry.id   AF-Q10XW8-F1
#
_cell.length_a   1.000
_cell.length_b   1.000
_cell.length_c   1.000
_cell.angle_alpha   90.00
_cell.angle_beta   90.00
_cell.angle_gamma   90.00
#
_symmetry.space_group_name_H-M   'P 1'
#
loop_
_entity.id
_entity.type
_entity.pdbx_description
1 polymer ?
#
loop_
_entity_poly.entity_id
_entity_poly.type
_entity_poly.pdbx_seq_one_letter_code
_entity_poly.pdbx_strand_id
1 'polypeptide(L)'
;MLFKHGLIQRNVYFYWRGYQYSSGEGGKVDADVFCLTNKQGGYSDVAYLTWKLDTNFGNEKVLPQGFPLSAEVVYPTDLAEDVIAKAQ
;
A
#
# COMPACT_ATOMS: atom_id res chain seq x y z
N MET A 1 -3.77 -15.70 -3.18
CA MET A 1 -2.60 -15.49 -2.30
C MET A 1 -1.85 -16.81 -2.12
N LEU A 2 -0.57 -16.90 -2.52
CA LEU A 2 0.31 -18.03 -2.14
C LEU A 2 0.97 -17.74 -0.79
N PHE A 3 1.33 -18.80 -0.07
CA PHE A 3 2.02 -18.71 1.22
C PHE A 3 3.25 -17.78 1.20
N LYS A 4 4.08 -17.85 0.14
CA LYS A 4 5.28 -17.01 0.02
C LYS A 4 4.96 -15.53 -0.24
N HIS A 5 3.92 -15.25 -1.03
CA HIS A 5 3.50 -13.88 -1.31
C HIS A 5 3.02 -13.20 -0.02
N GLY A 6 2.13 -13.85 0.74
CA GLY A 6 1.66 -13.32 2.02
C GLY A 6 2.77 -13.14 3.06
N LEU A 7 3.79 -14.02 3.05
CA LEU A 7 4.97 -13.87 3.92
C LEU A 7 5.76 -12.60 3.57
N ILE A 8 6.00 -12.34 2.29
CA ILE A 8 6.76 -11.16 1.84
C ILE A 8 5.96 -9.88 2.13
N GLN A 9 4.67 -9.86 1.77
CA GLN A 9 3.76 -8.76 2.07
C GLN A 9 3.76 -8.41 3.57
N ARG A 10 3.62 -9.42 4.44
CA ARG A 10 3.66 -9.23 5.90
C ARG A 10 5.00 -8.66 6.38
N ASN A 11 6.11 -9.07 5.79
CA ASN A 11 7.43 -8.55 6.14
C ASN A 11 7.55 -7.06 5.74
N VAL A 12 7.12 -6.69 4.54
CA VAL A 12 7.11 -5.28 4.09
C VAL A 12 6.28 -4.44 5.04
N TYR A 13 5.05 -4.88 5.33
CA TYR A 13 4.17 -4.23 6.31
C TYR A 13 4.85 -4.06 7.68
N PHE A 14 5.47 -5.13 8.20
CA PHE A 14 6.11 -5.12 9.51
C PHE A 14 7.26 -4.11 9.57
N TYR A 15 8.14 -4.08 8.57
CA TYR A 15 9.27 -3.15 8.55
C TYR A 15 8.83 -1.70 8.39
N TRP A 16 7.84 -1.43 7.53
CA TRP A 16 7.32 -0.08 7.35
C TRP A 16 6.64 0.42 8.62
N ARG A 17 5.82 -0.41 9.27
CA ARG A 17 5.18 -0.07 10.54
C ARG A 17 6.21 0.15 11.65
N GLY A 18 7.24 -0.68 11.69
CA GLY A 18 8.35 -0.52 12.64
C GLY A 18 9.08 0.80 12.44
N TYR A 19 9.42 1.14 11.19
CA TYR A 19 10.04 2.41 10.85
C TYR A 19 9.14 3.59 11.22
N GLN A 20 7.88 3.57 10.79
CA GLN A 20 6.86 4.57 11.07
C GLN A 20 6.71 4.86 12.58
N TYR A 21 6.74 3.82 13.41
CA TYR A 21 6.70 3.98 14.87
C TYR A 21 8.00 4.57 15.41
N SER A 22 9.15 4.08 14.94
CA SER A 22 10.47 4.51 15.42
C SER A 22 10.87 5.93 14.99
N SER A 23 10.41 6.39 13.82
CA SER A 23 10.72 7.71 13.26
C SER A 23 9.86 8.83 13.86
N GLY A 24 8.70 8.49 14.43
CA GLY A 24 7.74 9.47 14.93
C GLY A 24 6.99 10.23 13.83
N GLU A 25 7.10 9.83 12.56
CA GLU A 25 6.44 10.48 11.43
C GLU A 25 4.91 10.35 11.44
N GLY A 26 4.36 9.49 12.31
CA GLY A 26 2.92 9.27 12.43
C GLY A 26 2.35 8.53 11.22
N GLY A 27 1.05 8.71 10.94
CA GLY A 27 0.41 8.06 9.80
C GLY A 27 0.11 6.59 10.01
N LYS A 28 -0.16 5.89 8.91
CA LYS A 28 -0.73 4.54 8.94
C LYS A 28 -0.17 3.68 7.81
N VAL A 29 0.26 2.48 8.16
CA VAL A 29 0.62 1.43 7.21
C VAL A 29 -0.52 0.42 7.19
N ASP A 30 -1.04 0.14 5.99
CA ASP A 30 -2.13 -0.80 5.74
C ASP A 30 -1.70 -1.84 4.70
N ALA A 31 -2.38 -2.98 4.70
CA ALA A 31 -2.18 -4.06 3.74
C ALA A 31 -3.50 -4.36 3.01
N ASP A 32 -3.41 -4.86 1.77
CA ASP A 32 -4.55 -5.20 0.90
C ASP A 32 -5.55 -4.04 0.77
N VAL A 33 -5.05 -2.84 0.50
CA VAL A 33 -5.86 -1.61 0.59
C VAL A 33 -6.19 -1.06 -0.79
N PHE A 34 -7.45 -0.65 -0.98
CA PHE A 34 -7.97 -0.12 -2.24
C PHE A 34 -7.88 1.41 -2.29
N CYS A 35 -7.46 1.95 -3.43
CA CYS A 35 -7.56 3.38 -3.72
C CYS A 35 -8.07 3.63 -5.15
N LEU A 36 -8.56 4.85 -5.36
CA LEU A 36 -8.96 5.33 -6.69
C LEU A 36 -7.90 6.31 -7.21
N THR A 37 -7.35 6.00 -8.39
CA THR A 37 -6.44 6.89 -9.12
C THR A 37 -6.96 7.06 -10.55
N ASN A 38 -7.14 8.30 -11.02
CA ASN A 38 -7.53 8.59 -12.42
C ASN A 38 -8.72 7.77 -12.96
N LYS A 39 -9.77 7.57 -12.13
CA LYS A 39 -10.97 6.76 -12.42
C LYS A 39 -10.74 5.25 -12.59
N GLN A 40 -9.53 4.77 -12.36
CA GLN A 40 -9.21 3.35 -12.26
C GLN A 40 -8.92 3.02 -10.79
N GLY A 41 -9.52 1.93 -10.32
CA GLY A 41 -9.31 1.47 -8.95
C GLY A 41 -8.22 0.42 -8.89
N GLY A 42 -7.38 0.47 -7.86
CA GLY A 42 -6.28 -0.47 -7.67
C GLY A 42 -6.13 -0.86 -6.21
N TYR A 43 -5.78 -2.13 -5.98
CA TYR A 43 -5.29 -2.59 -4.69
C TYR A 43 -3.78 -2.45 -4.64
N SER A 44 -3.28 -2.08 -3.47
CA SER A 44 -1.87 -2.25 -3.11
C SER A 44 -1.70 -3.27 -2.00
N ASP A 45 -0.69 -4.12 -2.15
CA ASP A 45 -0.39 -5.18 -1.19
C ASP A 45 0.01 -4.59 0.16
N VAL A 46 0.82 -3.52 0.14
CA VAL A 46 1.12 -2.69 1.32
C VAL A 46 1.15 -1.23 0.90
N ALA A 47 0.58 -0.34 1.71
CA ALA A 47 0.65 1.09 1.47
C ALA A 47 0.80 1.89 2.76
N TYR A 48 1.37 3.09 2.63
CA TYR A 48 1.53 4.06 3.71
C TYR A 48 0.77 5.34 3.40
N LEU A 49 -0.04 5.78 4.37
CA LEU A 49 -0.68 7.08 4.43
C LEU A 49 0.05 7.96 5.44
N THR A 50 0.37 9.18 5.03
CA THR A 50 0.88 10.19 5.98
C THR A 50 -0.17 10.52 7.03
N TRP A 51 0.26 10.99 8.20
CA TRP A 51 -0.65 11.39 9.28
C TRP A 51 -1.71 12.42 8.84
N LYS A 52 -1.37 13.33 7.92
CA LYS A 52 -2.30 14.33 7.38
C LYS A 52 -3.42 13.67 6.59
N LEU A 53 -3.07 12.69 5.75
CA LEU A 53 -4.04 11.97 4.93
C LEU A 53 -4.86 11.00 5.77
N ASP A 54 -4.25 10.33 6.74
CA ASP A 54 -4.95 9.45 7.68
C ASP A 54 -5.95 10.25 8.54
N THR A 55 -5.58 11.45 9.00
CA THR A 55 -6.49 12.33 9.74
C THR A 55 -7.70 12.76 8.90
N ASN A 56 -7.48 13.03 7.60
CA ASN A 56 -8.53 13.54 6.71
C ASN A 56 -9.39 12.43 6.08
N PHE A 57 -8.82 11.25 5.86
CA PHE A 57 -9.43 10.20 5.03
C PHE A 57 -9.36 8.79 5.65
N GLY A 58 -8.77 8.58 6.82
CA GLY A 58 -8.56 7.26 7.40
C GLY A 58 -9.83 6.47 7.75
N ASN A 59 -10.98 7.15 7.79
CA ASN A 59 -12.30 6.55 7.99
C ASN A 59 -13.11 6.39 6.69
N GLU A 60 -12.57 6.83 5.55
CA GLU A 60 -13.24 6.68 4.27
C GLU A 60 -13.19 5.21 3.83
N LYS A 61 -14.27 4.75 3.19
CA LYS A 61 -14.30 3.38 2.63
C LYS A 61 -13.32 3.20 1.47
N VAL A 62 -13.05 4.28 0.75
CA VAL A 62 -12.15 4.31 -0.40
C VAL A 62 -11.44 5.66 -0.40
N LEU A 63 -10.13 5.64 -0.53
CA LEU A 63 -9.36 6.87 -0.63
C LEU A 63 -9.62 7.56 -1.97
N PRO A 64 -9.88 8.88 -1.98
CA PRO A 64 -10.14 9.65 -3.19
C PRO A 64 -8.87 9.93 -4.02
N GLN A 65 -7.73 9.40 -3.59
CA GLN A 65 -6.42 9.55 -4.20
C GLN A 65 -5.56 8.31 -3.95
N GLY A 66 -4.46 8.19 -4.69
CA GLY A 66 -3.45 7.16 -4.47
C GLY A 66 -2.70 7.33 -3.15
N PHE A 67 -2.06 6.25 -2.72
CA PHE A 67 -1.18 6.27 -1.56
C PHE A 67 0.12 7.02 -1.87
N PRO A 68 0.62 7.86 -0.95
CA PRO A 68 1.94 8.48 -1.08
C PRO A 68 3.08 7.49 -1.29
N LEU A 69 2.94 6.29 -0.74
CA LEU A 69 3.89 5.20 -0.89
C LEU A 69 3.12 3.87 -0.89
N SER A 70 3.39 3.03 -1.89
CA SER A 70 2.85 1.68 -2.01
C SER A 70 3.95 0.68 -2.37
N ALA A 71 3.68 -0.60 -2.10
CA ALA A 71 4.51 -1.71 -2.49
C ALA A 71 3.61 -2.83 -3.06
N GLU A 72 4.11 -3.47 -4.10
CA GLU A 72 3.48 -4.60 -4.79
C GLU A 72 4.46 -5.79 -4.75
N VAL A 73 3.98 -6.96 -4.36
CA VAL A 73 4.74 -8.21 -4.29
C VAL A 73 4.42 -9.04 -5.52
N VAL A 74 5.29 -8.96 -6.52
CA VAL A 74 5.12 -9.66 -7.80
C VAL A 74 4.94 -11.17 -7.61
N TYR A 75 3.94 -11.71 -8.29
CA TYR A 75 3.62 -13.12 -8.36
C TYR A 75 4.15 -13.75 -9.66
N PRO A 76 4.46 -15.07 -9.72
CA PRO A 76 5.02 -15.69 -10.93
C PRO A 76 4.17 -15.59 -12.20
N THR A 77 2.88 -15.28 -12.08
CA THR A 77 1.96 -15.10 -13.20
C THR A 77 1.70 -13.64 -13.54
N ASP A 78 2.27 -12.72 -12.78
CA ASP A 78 2.13 -11.30 -13.05
C ASP A 78 3.04 -10.91 -14.21
N LEU A 79 2.54 -10.05 -15.09
CA LEU A 79 3.37 -9.35 -16.05
C LEU A 79 4.09 -8.22 -15.33
N ALA A 80 5.42 -8.17 -15.44
CA ALA A 80 6.21 -7.15 -14.79
C ALA A 80 5.82 -5.75 -15.27
N GLU A 81 5.46 -5.63 -16.56
CA GLU A 81 4.97 -4.42 -17.20
C GLU A 81 3.71 -3.89 -16.54
N ASP A 82 2.75 -4.77 -16.20
CA ASP A 82 1.50 -4.39 -15.54
C ASP A 82 1.76 -3.83 -14.14
N VAL A 83 2.70 -4.45 -13.41
CA VAL A 83 3.08 -3.97 -12.06
C VAL A 83 3.82 -2.64 -12.14
N ILE A 84 4.73 -2.47 -13.11
CA ILE A 84 5.46 -1.21 -13.31
C ILE A 84 4.51 -0.09 -13.75
N ALA A 85 3.53 -0.39 -14.61
CA ALA A 85 2.54 0.58 -15.07
C ALA A 85 1.69 1.16 -13.93
N LYS A 86 1.46 0.39 -12.84
CA LYS A 86 0.77 0.91 -11.64
C LYS A 86 1.52 2.05 -10.94
N ALA A 87 2.83 2.18 -11.16
CA ALA A 87 3.67 3.21 -10.54
C ALA A 87 3.78 4.50 -11.37
N GLN A 88 3.22 4.53 -12.58
CA GLN A 88 3.21 5.70 -13.49
C GLN A 88 1.94 6.54 -13.33
#